data_AF-A0A7K3Z1D2-F1
#
_entry.id   AF-A0A7K3Z1D2-F1
#
_cell.length_a   1.000
_cell.length_b   1.000
_cell.length_c   1.000
_cell.angle_alpha   90.00
_cell.angle_beta   90.00
_cell.angle_gamma   90.00
#
_symmetry.space_group_name_H-M   'P 1'
#
loop_
_entity.id
_entity.type
_entity.pdbx_description
1 polymer ?
#
loop_
_entity_poly.entity_id
_entity_poly.type
_entity_poly.pdbx_seq_one_letter_code
_entity_poly.pdbx_strand_id
1 'polypeptide(L)'
;MKFSGVQNTTVPAGRYETFAIEISSSELSVQIDPISSTAKGAYGIQNVTYQLHGATYLEQGTCRLIKFNLTSQQTIFYTNGKNATSNEIWERTLIEHQLH
;
A
#
# COMPACT_ATOMS: atom_id res chain seq x y z
N MET A 1 -1.03 -6.68 9.69
CA MET A 1 -1.75 -5.48 10.19
C MET A 1 -1.64 -5.45 11.70
N LYS A 2 -1.40 -4.28 12.30
CA LYS A 2 -1.25 -4.11 13.75
C LYS A 2 -1.98 -2.83 14.18
N PHE A 3 -2.78 -2.93 15.23
CA PHE A 3 -3.32 -1.74 15.89
C PHE A 3 -2.25 -1.14 16.80
N SER A 4 -1.91 0.13 16.56
CA SER A 4 -0.83 0.84 17.28
C SER A 4 -1.34 1.74 18.40
N GLY A 5 -2.65 1.85 18.57
CA GLY A 5 -3.28 2.61 19.64
C GLY A 5 -4.02 3.85 19.15
N VAL A 6 -4.47 4.64 20.11
CA VAL A 6 -5.08 5.96 19.89
C VAL A 6 -4.00 7.03 19.98
N GLN A 7 -3.98 7.95 19.02
CA GLN A 7 -3.02 9.06 18.99
C GLN A 7 -3.63 10.33 18.40
N ASN A 8 -3.02 11.46 18.74
CA ASN A 8 -3.30 12.74 18.10
C ASN A 8 -2.63 12.82 16.72
N THR A 9 -3.41 13.02 15.67
CA THR A 9 -2.93 13.20 14.29
C THR A 9 -3.30 14.60 13.80
N THR A 10 -2.30 15.36 13.38
CA THR A 10 -2.47 16.69 12.78
C THR A 10 -2.42 16.59 11.26
N VAL A 11 -3.40 17.19 10.60
CA VAL A 11 -3.53 17.31 9.15
C VAL A 11 -3.94 18.74 8.79
N PRO A 12 -3.93 19.16 7.51
CA PRO A 12 -4.36 20.51 7.14
C PRO A 12 -5.77 20.87 7.60
N ALA A 13 -6.70 19.91 7.68
CA ALA A 13 -8.05 20.14 8.20
C ALA A 13 -8.14 20.33 9.73
N GLY A 14 -7.04 20.14 10.47
CA GLY A 14 -7.00 20.29 11.92
C GLY A 14 -6.36 19.11 12.65
N ARG A 15 -6.62 19.03 13.96
CA ARG A 15 -6.08 17.98 14.84
C ARG A 15 -7.19 17.04 15.28
N TYR A 16 -6.94 15.74 15.14
CA TYR A 16 -7.91 14.68 15.42
C TYR A 16 -7.32 13.64 16.36
N GLU A 17 -8.14 13.10 17.24
CA GLU A 17 -7.84 11.86 17.95
C GLU A 17 -8.16 10.68 17.01
N THR A 18 -7.19 9.79 16.80
CA THR A 18 -7.25 8.78 15.74
C THR A 18 -6.80 7.40 16.20
N PHE A 19 -7.44 6.36 15.68
CA PHE A 19 -6.93 4.99 15.71
C PHE A 19 -5.82 4.84 14.66
N ALA A 20 -4.60 4.54 15.10
CA ALA A 20 -3.48 4.23 14.21
C ALA A 20 -3.44 2.73 13.92
N ILE A 21 -3.50 2.38 12.65
CA ILE A 21 -3.41 0.99 12.18
C ILE A 21 -2.23 0.89 11.21
N GLU A 22 -1.21 0.14 11.61
CA GLU A 22 -0.03 -0.14 10.82
C GLU A 22 -0.28 -1.32 9.87
N ILE A 23 0.15 -1.14 8.63
CA ILE A 23 0.15 -2.15 7.59
C ILE A 23 1.62 -2.49 7.34
N SER A 24 1.99 -3.74 7.59
CA SER A 24 3.28 -4.30 7.21
C SER A 24 3.07 -5.69 6.62
N SER A 25 3.77 -5.96 5.51
CA SER A 25 3.90 -7.27 4.89
C SER A 25 5.36 -7.48 4.54
N SER A 26 5.95 -8.58 5.04
CA SER A 26 7.37 -8.90 4.84
C SER A 26 7.67 -9.39 3.43
N GLU A 27 6.74 -10.16 2.82
CA GLU A 27 6.76 -10.55 1.40
C GLU A 27 5.48 -11.34 1.08
N LEU A 28 4.60 -10.79 0.25
CA LEU A 28 3.46 -11.54 -0.31
C LEU A 28 3.86 -12.03 -1.71
N SER A 29 4.08 -13.33 -1.87
CA SER A 29 4.38 -13.93 -3.17
C SER A 29 3.11 -14.41 -3.86
N VAL A 30 2.90 -13.98 -5.10
CA VAL A 30 1.85 -14.48 -6.00
C VAL A 30 2.52 -15.22 -7.14
N GLN A 31 2.45 -16.56 -7.08
CA GLN A 31 2.83 -17.38 -8.21
C GLN A 31 1.77 -17.23 -9.31
N ILE A 32 2.23 -16.87 -10.51
CA ILE A 32 1.37 -16.83 -11.68
C ILE A 32 1.57 -18.16 -12.38
N ASP A 33 0.52 -18.98 -12.41
CA ASP A 33 0.56 -20.24 -13.16
C ASP A 33 0.96 -19.96 -14.62
N PRO A 34 1.93 -20.71 -15.17
CA PRO A 34 2.40 -20.47 -16.52
C PRO A 34 1.28 -20.74 -17.51
N ILE A 35 0.68 -19.67 -18.06
CA ILE A 35 -0.19 -19.76 -19.23
C ILE A 35 0.64 -20.39 -20.35
N SER A 36 0.09 -21.45 -20.96
CA SER A 36 0.75 -22.25 -22.00
C SER A 36 1.49 -21.38 -23.01
N SER A 37 2.71 -21.81 -23.32
CA SER A 37 3.80 -21.10 -24.01
C SER A 37 3.56 -20.60 -25.44
N THR A 38 2.31 -20.43 -25.88
CA THR A 38 1.94 -19.90 -27.20
C THR A 38 1.52 -18.43 -27.17
N ALA A 39 1.19 -17.84 -26.01
CA ALA A 39 0.86 -16.42 -25.86
C ALA A 39 2.09 -15.57 -25.44
N LYS A 40 3.27 -15.90 -25.98
CA LYS A 40 4.57 -15.28 -25.64
C LYS A 40 4.68 -13.84 -26.15
N GLY A 41 4.24 -12.89 -25.32
CA GLY A 41 4.88 -11.59 -25.22
C GLY A 41 6.16 -11.68 -24.37
N ALA A 42 7.28 -12.03 -25.01
CA ALA A 42 8.70 -11.82 -24.67
C ALA A 42 9.29 -11.92 -23.24
N TYR A 43 8.57 -11.98 -22.12
CA TYR A 43 9.20 -11.96 -20.79
C TYR A 43 8.67 -12.95 -19.75
N GLY A 44 7.51 -13.58 -19.94
CA GLY A 44 7.01 -14.71 -19.12
C GLY A 44 7.20 -14.50 -17.61
N ILE A 45 6.23 -13.86 -16.95
CA ILE A 45 6.28 -13.62 -15.50
C ILE A 45 6.15 -14.95 -14.76
N GLN A 46 7.04 -15.21 -13.80
CA GLN A 46 7.06 -16.41 -12.97
C GLN A 46 6.43 -16.16 -11.60
N ASN A 47 6.81 -15.07 -10.95
CA ASN A 47 6.35 -14.71 -9.61
C ASN A 47 6.30 -13.19 -9.49
N VAL A 48 5.43 -12.70 -8.63
CA VAL A 48 5.40 -11.30 -8.21
C VAL A 48 5.42 -11.26 -6.69
N THR A 49 6.36 -10.54 -6.11
CA THR A 49 6.38 -10.28 -4.67
C THR A 49 5.96 -8.86 -4.36
N TYR A 50 5.20 -8.70 -3.27
CA TYR A 50 4.77 -7.41 -2.76
C TYR A 50 5.26 -7.22 -1.32
N GLN A 51 5.91 -6.09 -1.08
CA GLN A 51 6.27 -5.62 0.24
C GLN A 51 5.48 -4.34 0.51
N LEU A 52 4.64 -4.39 1.54
CA LEU A 52 3.72 -3.31 1.88
C LEU A 52 4.12 -2.72 3.22
N HIS A 53 4.24 -1.39 3.29
CA HIS A 53 4.50 -0.67 4.52
C HIS A 53 3.71 0.63 4.57
N GLY A 54 2.96 0.86 5.63
CA GLY A 54 2.16 2.07 5.74
C GLY A 54 1.34 2.14 7.01
N ALA A 55 0.51 3.17 7.08
CA ALA A 55 -0.43 3.38 8.16
C ALA A 55 -1.72 4.02 7.65
N THR A 56 -2.82 3.70 8.34
CA THR A 56 -4.08 4.42 8.22
C THR A 56 -4.47 4.99 9.57
N TYR A 57 -5.06 6.19 9.55
CA TYR A 57 -5.46 6.95 10.72
C TYR A 57 -6.94 7.29 10.60
N LEU A 58 -7.76 6.65 11.44
CA LEU A 58 -9.21 6.83 11.45
C LEU A 58 -9.62 7.67 12.67
N GLU A 59 -10.45 8.68 12.48
CA GLU A 59 -10.97 9.52 13.57
C GLU A 59 -11.72 8.68 14.61
N GLN A 60 -11.42 8.92 15.89
CA GLN A 60 -12.12 8.27 16.99
C GLN A 60 -13.60 8.73 17.02
N GLY A 61 -14.51 7.77 17.12
CA GLY A 61 -15.95 8.01 17.16
C GLY A 61 -16.63 8.00 15.78
N THR A 62 -16.07 8.65 14.77
CA THR A 62 -16.66 8.69 13.42
C THR A 62 -16.09 7.64 12.45
N CYS A 63 -14.90 7.10 12.75
CA CYS A 63 -14.11 6.23 11.88
C CYS A 63 -13.83 6.84 10.49
N ARG A 64 -13.93 8.16 10.36
CA ARG A 64 -13.60 8.88 9.13
C ARG A 64 -12.09 8.79 8.87
N LEU A 65 -11.71 8.58 7.60
CA LEU A 65 -10.30 8.59 7.21
C LEU A 65 -9.70 9.99 7.35
N ILE A 66 -8.72 10.14 8.25
CA ILE A 66 -7.99 11.39 8.47
C ILE A 66 -6.71 11.42 7.65
N LYS A 67 -5.97 10.32 7.64
CA LYS A 67 -4.70 10.19 6.92
C LYS A 67 -4.47 8.73 6.53
N PHE A 68 -3.82 8.54 5.39
CA PHE A 68 -3.37 7.26 4.89
C PHE A 68 -2.04 7.44 4.16
N ASN A 69 -1.10 6.55 4.40
CA ASN A 69 0.10 6.42 3.61
C ASN A 69 0.42 4.93 3.42
N LEU A 70 0.74 4.54 2.20
CA LEU A 70 1.16 3.19 1.88
C LEU A 70 2.26 3.22 0.83
N THR A 71 3.37 2.57 1.15
CA THR A 71 4.43 2.23 0.21
C THR A 71 4.26 0.77 -0.17
N SER A 72 4.25 0.52 -1.48
CA SER A 72 4.24 -0.81 -2.07
C SER A 72 5.48 -0.96 -2.93
N GLN A 73 6.35 -1.90 -2.57
CA GLN A 73 7.41 -2.36 -3.45
C GLN A 73 6.95 -3.66 -4.10
N GLN A 74 6.92 -3.67 -5.42
CA GLN A 74 6.61 -4.83 -6.22
C GLN A 74 7.87 -5.31 -6.92
N THR A 75 8.18 -6.60 -6.84
CA THR A 75 9.25 -7.24 -7.63
C THR A 75 8.66 -8.32 -8.52
N ILE A 76 8.81 -8.15 -9.83
CA ILE A 76 8.41 -9.12 -10.85
C ILE A 76 9.64 -9.97 -11.19
N PHE A 77 9.48 -11.28 -11.06
CA PHE A 77 10.48 -12.28 -11.44
C PHE A 77 10.09 -12.86 -12.79
N TYR A 78 10.98 -12.74 -13.76
CA TYR A 78 10.77 -13.27 -15.11
C TYR A 78 11.40 -14.66 -15.24
N THR A 79 10.78 -15.50 -16.06
CA THR A 79 11.25 -16.86 -16.40
C THR A 79 12.66 -16.90 -17.00
N ASN A 80 13.15 -15.78 -17.54
CA ASN A 80 14.52 -15.65 -18.06
C ASN A 80 15.56 -15.27 -16.99
N GLY A 81 15.19 -15.26 -15.70
CA GLY A 81 16.07 -14.92 -14.58
C GLY A 81 16.29 -13.42 -14.36
N LYS A 82 15.66 -12.55 -15.16
CA LYS A 82 15.65 -11.10 -14.90
C LYS A 82 14.57 -10.77 -13.87
N ASN A 83 14.79 -9.67 -13.14
CA ASN A 83 13.80 -9.10 -12.23
C ASN A 83 13.55 -7.63 -12.58
N ALA A 84 12.34 -7.14 -12.33
CA ALA A 84 12.02 -5.72 -12.36
C ALA A 84 11.37 -5.32 -11.04
N THR A 85 11.79 -4.19 -10.47
CA THR A 85 11.20 -3.64 -9.25
C THR A 85 10.52 -2.32 -9.55
N SER A 86 9.31 -2.14 -9.04
CA SER A 86 8.58 -0.88 -9.03
C SER A 86 8.20 -0.51 -7.61
N ASN A 87 8.15 0.80 -7.34
CA ASN A 87 7.71 1.34 -6.07
C ASN A 87 6.50 2.24 -6.33
N GLU A 88 5.44 2.02 -5.56
CA GLU A 88 4.24 2.85 -5.57
C GLU A 88 4.05 3.45 -4.19
N ILE A 89 3.67 4.73 -4.18
CA ILE A 89 3.39 5.48 -2.96
C ILE A 89 1.97 6.02 -3.10
N TRP A 90 1.12 5.69 -2.14
CA TRP A 90 -0.23 6.22 -2.05
C TRP A 90 -0.38 7.03 -0.76
N GLU A 91 -0.80 8.27 -0.92
CA GLU A 91 -1.04 9.17 0.20
C GLU A 91 -2.43 9.79 0.09
N ARG A 92 -3.13 9.84 1.21
CA ARG A 92 -4.36 10.63 1.36
C ARG A 92 -4.30 11.35 2.69
N THR A 93 -4.72 12.60 2.70
CA THR A 93 -4.79 13.41 3.91
C THR A 93 -6.04 14.27 3.82
N LEU A 94 -6.78 14.36 4.93
CA LEU A 94 -7.94 15.23 5.03
C LEU A 94 -7.47 16.70 4.96
N ILE A 95 -8.00 17.40 3.95
CA ILE A 95 -7.81 18.85 3.76
C ILE A 95 -9.11 19.58 4.07
N GLU A 96 -9.00 20.81 4.57
CA GLU A 96 -10.16 21.65 4.82
C GLU A 96 -10.83 21.99 3.47
N HIS A 97 -12.16 21.85 3.39
CA HIS A 97 -12.90 22.36 2.24
C HIS A 97 -12.90 23.88 2.31
N GLN A 98 -12.02 24.56 1.54
CA GLN A 98 -12.21 25.98 1.27
C GLN A 98 -13.38 26.12 0.28
N LEU A 99 -14.57 26.42 0.82
CA LEU A 99 -15.67 26.94 0.03
C LEU A 99 -15.30 28.39 -0.33
N HIS A 100 -14.88 28.61 -1.57
CA HIS A 100 -14.80 29.94 -2.17
C HIS A 100 -16.12 30.31 -2.84
#